data_AF-A0A2S8XDU0-F1
#
_entry.id   AF-A0A2S8XDU0-F1
#
_cell.length_a   1.000
_cell.length_b   1.000
_cell.length_c   1.000
_cell.angle_alpha   90.00
_cell.angle_beta   90.00
_cell.angle_gamma   90.00
#
_symmetry.space_group_name_H-M   'P 1'
#
loop_
_entity.id
_entity.type
_entity.pdbx_description
1 polymer ?
#
loop_
_entity_poly.entity_id
_entity_poly.type
_entity_poly.pdbx_seq_one_letter_code
_entity_poly.pdbx_strand_id
1 'polypeptide(L)'
;MAIDNQTTKLVTGKVRLSYANVWEPQSMDGGDPKYSTALLIPKDDKVTLQKYKAIIDTLKEQAKAKYGGKLPAKFHSPLRDGDEEKPDDEAYAGHYFFNASSKNKPGIVKPMGKDGNGKTKFQDITDTTEVYSGCYAKVSVNFYLFDTKGNKGIAAGLNNIVKVQDGDFLGGRSSVSDDFADEDFDTDDFDGDEEDFLS
;
A
#
# COMPACT_ATOMS: atom_id res chain seq x y z
N MET A 1 10.71 -28.82 -4.33
CA MET A 1 9.50 -28.34 -5.03
C MET A 1 9.76 -26.91 -5.44
N ALA A 2 9.69 -26.62 -6.74
CA ALA A 2 9.81 -25.25 -7.23
C ALA A 2 8.65 -24.41 -6.65
N ILE A 3 8.95 -23.21 -6.17
CA ILE A 3 7.95 -22.28 -5.66
C ILE A 3 7.14 -21.83 -6.88
N ASP A 4 5.94 -22.39 -7.05
CA ASP A 4 4.99 -21.80 -7.98
C ASP A 4 4.55 -20.46 -7.38
N ASN A 5 4.92 -19.39 -8.06
CA ASN A 5 4.63 -17.99 -7.74
C ASN A 5 3.12 -17.73 -7.60
N GLN A 6 2.27 -18.68 -7.99
CA GLN A 6 0.82 -18.63 -7.76
C GLN A 6 0.39 -18.95 -6.33
N THR A 7 1.14 -19.79 -5.60
CA THR A 7 0.69 -20.27 -4.26
C THR A 7 0.88 -19.26 -3.14
N THR A 8 1.81 -18.32 -3.30
CA THR A 8 2.15 -17.31 -2.28
C THR A 8 1.69 -15.90 -2.63
N LYS A 9 1.05 -15.74 -3.80
CA LYS A 9 0.57 -14.45 -4.31
C LYS A 9 -0.84 -14.18 -3.82
N LEU A 10 -1.04 -12.98 -3.27
CA LEU A 10 -2.35 -12.44 -2.93
C LEU A 10 -2.63 -11.24 -3.83
N VAL A 11 -3.82 -11.21 -4.41
CA VAL A 11 -4.42 -9.98 -4.94
C VAL A 11 -5.56 -9.61 -4.02
N THR A 12 -5.48 -8.44 -3.40
CA THR A 12 -6.48 -7.99 -2.43
C THR A 12 -7.80 -7.62 -3.10
N GLY A 13 -8.86 -7.55 -2.29
CA GLY A 13 -10.01 -6.71 -2.53
C GLY A 13 -9.67 -5.22 -2.49
N LYS A 14 -10.67 -4.37 -2.28
CA LYS A 14 -10.46 -2.92 -2.11
C LYS A 14 -9.83 -2.68 -0.74
N VAL A 15 -8.62 -2.14 -0.71
CA VAL A 15 -7.87 -1.81 0.52
C VAL A 15 -7.56 -0.32 0.54
N ARG A 16 -7.42 0.26 1.72
CA ARG A 16 -6.94 1.64 1.89
C ARG A 16 -5.41 1.61 2.03
N LEU A 17 -4.71 2.52 1.36
CA LEU A 17 -3.26 2.63 1.48
C LEU A 17 -2.92 3.56 2.65
N SER A 18 -1.96 3.19 3.49
CA SER A 18 -1.36 4.06 4.49
C SER A 18 0.16 4.06 4.34
N TYR A 19 0.81 5.16 4.72
CA TYR A 19 2.25 5.39 4.56
C TYR A 19 2.75 4.99 3.15
N ALA A 20 2.10 5.51 2.12
CA ALA A 20 2.29 5.11 0.72
C ALA A 20 3.58 5.69 0.11
N ASN A 21 4.72 5.09 0.43
CA ASN A 21 6.03 5.37 -0.17
C ASN A 21 6.20 4.57 -1.47
N VAL A 22 5.32 4.79 -2.45
CA VAL A 22 5.22 3.96 -3.66
C VAL A 22 5.84 4.61 -4.90
N TRP A 23 6.04 5.92 -4.86
CA TRP A 23 6.68 6.70 -5.93
C TRP A 23 8.18 6.84 -5.74
N GLU A 24 8.61 6.98 -4.50
CA GLU A 24 10.01 7.11 -4.09
C GLU A 24 10.28 6.15 -2.93
N PRO A 25 11.41 5.40 -2.97
CA PRO A 25 11.75 4.49 -1.91
C PRO A 25 12.20 5.26 -0.66
N GLN A 26 11.73 4.85 0.50
CA GLN A 26 12.10 5.46 1.78
C GLN A 26 12.91 4.48 2.62
N SER A 27 13.89 4.99 3.37
CA SER A 27 14.63 4.20 4.36
C SER A 27 13.79 4.08 5.63
N MET A 28 13.65 2.87 6.13
CA MET A 28 13.03 2.59 7.43
C MET A 28 14.14 2.16 8.38
N ASP A 29 14.30 2.89 9.49
CA ASP A 29 15.30 2.63 10.55
C ASP A 29 16.75 2.48 10.04
N GLY A 30 17.14 3.28 9.05
CA GLY A 30 18.49 3.25 8.47
C GLY A 30 18.78 2.04 7.59
N GLY A 31 17.75 1.27 7.20
CA GLY A 31 17.86 0.17 6.23
C GLY A 31 17.91 0.66 4.77
N ASP A 32 18.12 -0.30 3.84
CA ASP A 32 18.03 -0.03 2.40
C ASP A 32 16.69 0.66 2.06
N PRO A 33 16.70 1.76 1.29
CA PRO A 33 15.47 2.40 0.82
C PRO A 33 14.59 1.42 0.06
N LYS A 34 13.29 1.40 0.37
CA LYS A 34 12.31 0.53 -0.28
C LYS A 34 11.03 1.27 -0.58
N TYR A 35 10.40 0.87 -1.68
CA TYR A 35 9.01 1.18 -1.92
C TYR A 35 8.17 0.41 -0.91
N SER A 36 7.21 1.07 -0.27
CA SER A 36 6.41 0.44 0.77
C SER A 36 5.06 1.09 0.96
N THR A 37 4.13 0.32 1.51
CA THR A 37 2.84 0.84 2.00
C THR A 37 2.26 -0.15 3.00
N ALA A 38 1.52 0.36 3.97
CA ALA A 38 0.62 -0.43 4.81
C ALA A 38 -0.71 -0.61 4.07
N LEU A 39 -1.13 -1.87 3.92
CA LEU A 39 -2.40 -2.22 3.30
C LEU A 39 -3.45 -2.44 4.38
N LEU A 40 -4.44 -1.55 4.44
CA LEU A 40 -5.55 -1.61 5.39
C LEU A 40 -6.67 -2.42 4.75
N ILE A 41 -6.91 -3.61 5.30
CA ILE A 41 -7.90 -4.59 4.84
C ILE A 41 -9.10 -4.51 5.78
N PRO A 42 -10.28 -4.11 5.28
CA PRO A 42 -11.50 -4.12 6.07
C PRO A 42 -11.73 -5.50 6.69
N LYS A 43 -12.09 -5.55 7.99
CA LYS A 43 -12.34 -6.82 8.70
C LYS A 43 -13.50 -7.63 8.10
N ASP A 44 -14.38 -7.00 7.32
CA ASP A 44 -15.48 -7.62 6.59
C ASP A 44 -15.08 -8.19 5.21
N ASP A 45 -13.88 -7.89 4.68
CA ASP A 45 -13.35 -8.51 3.46
C ASP A 45 -12.88 -9.96 3.72
N LYS A 46 -13.85 -10.83 3.95
CA LYS A 46 -13.63 -12.25 4.24
C LYS A 46 -12.91 -12.96 3.10
N VAL A 47 -13.10 -12.51 1.85
CA VAL A 47 -12.47 -13.15 0.68
C VAL A 47 -10.97 -12.92 0.68
N THR A 48 -10.51 -11.69 0.90
CA THR A 48 -9.08 -11.40 1.01
C THR A 48 -8.47 -12.09 2.22
N LEU A 49 -9.14 -12.03 3.38
CA LEU A 49 -8.64 -12.63 4.62
C LEU A 49 -8.54 -14.15 4.55
N GLN A 50 -9.49 -14.84 3.90
CA GLN A 50 -9.43 -16.29 3.69
C GLN A 50 -8.26 -16.68 2.78
N LYS A 51 -8.04 -15.95 1.67
CA LYS A 51 -6.90 -16.19 0.77
C LYS A 51 -5.57 -15.94 1.49
N TYR A 52 -5.48 -14.85 2.23
CA TYR A 52 -4.34 -14.55 3.08
C TYR A 52 -4.06 -15.69 4.05
N LYS A 53 -5.07 -16.15 4.81
CA LYS A 53 -4.93 -17.24 5.78
C LYS A 53 -4.38 -18.51 5.12
N ALA A 54 -4.92 -18.91 3.97
CA ALA A 54 -4.46 -20.10 3.24
C ALA A 54 -2.98 -20.00 2.84
N ILE A 55 -2.54 -18.83 2.37
CA ILE A 55 -1.14 -18.58 2.00
C ILE A 55 -0.23 -18.66 3.23
N ILE A 56 -0.62 -18.02 4.34
CA ILE A 56 0.17 -18.03 5.58
C ILE A 56 0.25 -19.42 6.20
N ASP A 57 -0.84 -20.17 6.22
CA ASP A 57 -0.85 -21.54 6.74
C ASP A 57 0.11 -22.42 5.92
N THR A 58 0.09 -22.29 4.60
CA THR A 58 1.04 -22.98 3.70
C THR A 58 2.49 -22.60 4.01
N LEU A 59 2.78 -21.31 4.20
CA LEU A 59 4.13 -20.83 4.53
C LEU A 59 4.57 -21.24 5.93
N LYS A 60 3.66 -21.34 6.89
CA LYS A 60 3.94 -21.85 8.24
C LYS A 60 4.30 -23.33 8.20
N GLU A 61 3.61 -24.15 7.41
CA GLU A 61 3.99 -25.57 7.24
C GLU A 61 5.37 -25.71 6.59
N GLN A 62 5.66 -24.90 5.57
CA GLN A 62 7.01 -24.85 4.98
C GLN A 62 8.07 -24.40 6.00
N ALA A 63 7.75 -23.41 6.83
CA ALA A 63 8.64 -22.95 7.90
C ALA A 63 8.89 -24.05 8.94
N LYS A 64 7.86 -24.80 9.35
CA LYS A 64 8.04 -25.96 10.25
C LYS A 64 8.98 -26.98 9.65
N ALA A 65 8.78 -27.34 8.37
CA ALA A 65 9.67 -28.27 7.66
C ALA A 65 11.12 -27.75 7.62
N LYS A 66 11.31 -26.43 7.41
CA LYS A 66 12.63 -25.77 7.40
C LYS A 66 13.29 -25.70 8.78
N TYR A 67 12.51 -25.59 9.85
CA TYR A 67 13.00 -25.33 11.21
C TYR A 67 12.89 -26.53 12.17
N GLY A 68 12.92 -27.76 11.65
CA GLY A 68 12.98 -28.97 12.46
C GLY A 68 11.65 -29.43 13.04
N GLY A 69 10.56 -29.25 12.28
CA GLY A 69 9.22 -29.75 12.59
C GLY A 69 8.33 -28.80 13.40
N LYS A 70 8.86 -27.66 13.87
CA LYS A 70 8.10 -26.64 14.61
C LYS A 70 8.48 -25.23 14.19
N LEU A 71 7.58 -24.28 14.42
CA LEU A 71 7.90 -22.87 14.23
C LEU A 71 8.87 -22.41 15.35
N PRO A 72 9.81 -21.50 15.05
CA PRO A 72 10.58 -20.80 16.08
C PRO A 72 9.66 -20.13 17.10
N ALA A 73 10.10 -20.05 18.38
CA ALA A 73 9.32 -19.41 19.44
C ALA A 73 8.96 -17.95 19.12
N LYS A 74 9.89 -17.22 18.51
CA LYS A 74 9.67 -15.88 17.95
C LYS A 74 9.57 -15.98 16.44
N PHE A 75 8.35 -16.13 15.92
CA PHE A 75 8.08 -16.18 14.49
C PHE A 75 7.13 -15.04 14.09
N HIS A 76 7.60 -14.15 13.23
CA HIS A 76 6.83 -12.99 12.79
C HIS A 76 5.73 -13.40 11.79
N SER A 77 4.52 -12.92 12.05
CA SER A 77 3.37 -12.99 11.16
C SER A 77 3.04 -11.57 10.68
N PRO A 78 2.77 -11.35 9.38
CA PRO A 78 2.69 -9.99 8.85
C PRO A 78 1.35 -9.29 9.14
N LEU A 79 0.25 -10.02 9.33
CA LEU A 79 -1.06 -9.43 9.63
C LEU A 79 -1.13 -8.98 11.08
N ARG A 80 -1.58 -7.74 11.25
CA ARG A 80 -1.72 -7.01 12.50
C ARG A 80 -3.14 -6.49 12.62
N ASP A 81 -3.60 -6.28 13.84
CA ASP A 81 -4.94 -5.77 14.13
C ASP A 81 -4.89 -4.27 14.37
N GLY A 82 -5.57 -3.49 13.52
CA GLY A 82 -5.61 -2.03 13.63
C GLY A 82 -6.34 -1.55 14.89
N ASP A 83 -7.39 -2.26 15.31
CA ASP A 83 -8.15 -1.90 16.51
C ASP A 83 -7.32 -2.12 17.79
N GLU A 84 -6.38 -3.08 17.77
CA GLU A 84 -5.52 -3.38 18.93
C GLU A 84 -4.20 -2.59 18.92
N GLU A 85 -3.52 -2.48 17.77
CA GLU A 85 -2.19 -1.86 17.67
C GLU A 85 -2.24 -0.35 17.37
N LYS A 86 -3.37 0.15 16.87
CA LYS A 86 -3.56 1.54 16.42
C LYS A 86 -4.93 2.11 16.85
N PRO A 87 -5.31 2.02 18.14
CA PRO A 87 -6.64 2.43 18.60
C PRO A 87 -6.92 3.94 18.41
N ASP A 88 -5.88 4.76 18.38
CA ASP A 88 -5.99 6.23 18.23
C ASP A 88 -5.99 6.70 16.77
N ASP A 89 -5.87 5.78 15.80
CA ASP A 89 -5.84 6.10 14.36
C ASP A 89 -7.12 5.60 13.70
N GLU A 90 -8.05 6.53 13.43
CA GLU A 90 -9.36 6.25 12.83
C GLU A 90 -9.25 5.53 11.49
N ALA A 91 -8.16 5.69 10.74
CA ALA A 91 -7.97 4.97 9.49
C ALA A 91 -7.79 3.46 9.69
N TYR A 92 -7.30 3.05 10.87
CA TYR A 92 -7.05 1.65 11.22
C TYR A 92 -8.23 0.98 11.93
N ALA A 93 -9.19 1.76 12.41
CA ALA A 93 -10.40 1.24 13.04
C ALA A 93 -11.16 0.30 12.08
N GLY A 94 -11.52 -0.89 12.56
CA GLY A 94 -12.21 -1.91 11.78
C GLY A 94 -11.37 -2.56 10.67
N HIS A 95 -10.05 -2.36 10.67
CA HIS A 95 -9.15 -2.92 9.66
C HIS A 95 -8.11 -3.87 10.29
N TYR A 96 -7.80 -4.94 9.57
CA TYR A 96 -6.50 -5.59 9.70
C TYR A 96 -5.50 -4.87 8.79
N PHE A 97 -4.21 -4.99 9.06
CA PHE A 97 -3.21 -4.43 8.19
C PHE A 97 -1.91 -5.23 8.15
N PHE A 98 -1.16 -5.07 7.07
CA PHE A 98 0.23 -5.51 7.00
C PHE A 98 1.04 -4.59 6.12
N ASN A 99 2.36 -4.58 6.34
CA ASN A 99 3.28 -3.75 5.57
C ASN A 99 3.84 -4.57 4.41
N ALA A 100 3.68 -4.06 3.19
CA ALA A 100 4.29 -4.63 1.99
C ALA A 100 5.44 -3.74 1.53
N SER A 101 6.54 -4.34 1.05
CA SER A 101 7.69 -3.59 0.56
C SER A 101 8.38 -4.23 -0.64
N SER A 102 9.10 -3.43 -1.42
CA SER A 102 9.89 -3.89 -2.56
C SER A 102 11.12 -3.01 -2.77
N LYS A 103 12.20 -3.61 -3.29
CA LYS A 103 13.37 -2.85 -3.79
C LYS A 103 13.09 -2.23 -5.15
N ASN A 104 12.21 -2.85 -5.93
CA ASN A 104 11.84 -2.40 -7.26
C ASN A 104 10.58 -1.54 -7.19
N LYS A 105 10.50 -0.52 -8.05
CA LYS A 105 9.31 0.33 -8.15
C LYS A 105 8.09 -0.55 -8.51
N PRO A 106 6.98 -0.45 -7.77
CA PRO A 106 5.78 -1.21 -8.11
C PRO A 106 5.17 -0.70 -9.42
N GLY A 107 4.46 -1.57 -10.14
CA GLY A 107 3.59 -1.12 -11.22
C GLY A 107 2.40 -0.36 -10.64
N ILE A 108 2.17 0.89 -11.05
CA ILE A 108 1.10 1.74 -10.54
C ILE A 108 0.18 2.13 -11.69
N VAL A 109 -1.06 1.65 -11.66
CA VAL A 109 -1.99 1.77 -12.78
C VAL A 109 -3.41 2.08 -12.32
N LYS A 110 -4.28 2.52 -13.23
CA LYS A 110 -5.74 2.60 -13.06
C LYS A 110 -6.47 1.78 -14.13
N PRO A 111 -7.68 1.25 -13.83
CA PRO A 111 -8.47 0.53 -14.82
C PRO A 111 -9.02 1.50 -15.88
N MET A 112 -8.90 1.11 -17.16
CA MET A 112 -9.36 1.90 -18.32
C MET A 112 -10.52 1.22 -19.07
N GLY A 113 -11.23 0.31 -18.41
CA GLY A 113 -12.30 -0.51 -19.01
C GLY A 113 -11.82 -1.91 -19.44
N LYS A 114 -12.56 -2.54 -20.35
CA LYS A 114 -12.28 -3.90 -20.86
C LYS A 114 -11.87 -3.86 -22.33
N ASP A 115 -10.99 -4.78 -22.73
CA ASP A 115 -10.68 -5.04 -24.14
C ASP A 115 -11.76 -5.88 -24.84
N GLY A 116 -11.60 -6.11 -26.15
CA GLY A 116 -12.52 -6.92 -26.95
C GLY A 116 -12.61 -8.38 -26.52
N ASN A 117 -11.71 -8.85 -25.65
CA ASN A 117 -11.70 -10.19 -25.08
C ASN A 117 -12.22 -10.19 -23.62
N GLY A 118 -12.73 -9.06 -23.12
CA GLY A 118 -13.28 -8.91 -21.77
C GLY A 118 -12.23 -8.76 -20.67
N LYS A 119 -10.94 -8.63 -21.00
CA LYS A 119 -9.86 -8.43 -20.03
C LYS A 119 -9.74 -6.95 -19.66
N THR A 120 -9.51 -6.67 -18.38
CA THR A 120 -9.30 -5.28 -17.92
C THR A 120 -8.06 -4.69 -18.57
N LYS A 121 -8.21 -3.51 -19.18
CA LYS A 121 -7.11 -2.67 -19.63
C LYS A 121 -6.66 -1.78 -18.48
N PHE A 122 -5.36 -1.52 -18.43
CA PHE A 122 -4.75 -0.67 -17.43
C PHE A 122 -4.04 0.49 -18.11
N GLN A 123 -4.12 1.66 -17.50
CA GLN A 123 -3.34 2.83 -17.87
C GLN A 123 -2.32 3.09 -16.76
N ASP A 124 -1.06 3.27 -17.14
CA ASP A 124 -0.01 3.66 -16.20
C ASP A 124 -0.32 5.04 -15.62
N ILE A 125 -0.20 5.16 -14.30
CA ILE A 125 -0.30 6.44 -13.61
C ILE A 125 1.11 7.02 -13.55
N THR A 126 1.29 8.22 -14.11
CA THR A 126 2.56 8.96 -14.07
C THR A 126 2.52 10.14 -13.11
N ASP A 127 1.33 10.65 -12.83
CA ASP A 127 1.11 11.69 -11.83
C ASP A 127 1.22 11.08 -10.42
N THR A 128 2.20 11.54 -9.66
CA THR A 128 2.47 11.05 -8.30
C THR A 128 1.39 11.42 -7.30
N THR A 129 0.54 12.40 -7.63
CA THR A 129 -0.58 12.85 -6.79
C THR A 129 -1.78 11.91 -6.88
N GLU A 130 -1.89 11.07 -7.92
CA GLU A 130 -3.04 10.17 -8.08
C GLU A 130 -3.01 8.99 -7.09
N VAL A 131 -1.83 8.57 -6.60
CA VAL A 131 -1.72 7.49 -5.61
C VAL A 131 -1.00 8.02 -4.37
N TYR A 132 -1.74 8.08 -3.28
CA TYR A 132 -1.34 8.72 -2.03
C TYR A 132 -1.84 7.92 -0.82
N SER A 133 -1.28 8.22 0.35
CA SER A 133 -1.76 7.68 1.63
C SER A 133 -3.20 8.13 1.85
N GLY A 134 -4.13 7.18 1.95
CA GLY A 134 -5.56 7.43 2.12
C GLY A 134 -6.43 7.00 0.95
N CYS A 135 -5.84 6.89 -0.23
CA CYS A 135 -6.52 6.42 -1.43
C CYS A 135 -6.83 4.91 -1.35
N TYR A 136 -7.78 4.42 -2.15
CA TYR A 136 -8.13 3.00 -2.22
C TYR A 136 -7.58 2.33 -3.47
N ALA A 137 -7.04 1.13 -3.29
CA ALA A 137 -6.43 0.35 -4.36
C ALA A 137 -6.77 -1.15 -4.25
N LYS A 138 -6.51 -1.89 -5.32
CA LYS A 138 -6.27 -3.33 -5.27
C LYS A 138 -4.78 -3.56 -5.42
N VAL A 139 -4.19 -4.35 -4.53
CA VAL A 139 -2.74 -4.54 -4.48
C VAL A 139 -2.41 -6.01 -4.68
N SER A 140 -1.40 -6.26 -5.50
CA SER A 140 -0.80 -7.59 -5.61
C SER A 140 0.46 -7.65 -4.76
N VAL A 141 0.52 -8.68 -3.91
CA VAL A 141 1.64 -8.94 -3.01
C VAL A 141 2.06 -10.40 -3.09
N ASN A 142 3.30 -10.68 -2.74
CA ASN A 142 3.81 -12.04 -2.62
C ASN A 142 4.37 -12.28 -1.22
N PHE A 143 3.89 -13.31 -0.53
CA PHE A 143 4.38 -13.65 0.80
C PHE A 143 5.57 -14.59 0.72
N TYR A 144 6.56 -14.39 1.58
CA TYR A 144 7.76 -15.23 1.59
C TYR A 144 8.35 -15.36 2.99
N LEU A 145 9.04 -16.48 3.22
CA LEU A 145 9.79 -16.68 4.46
C LEU A 145 11.05 -15.83 4.46
N PHE A 146 11.30 -15.13 5.56
CA PHE A 146 12.57 -14.43 5.77
C PHE A 146 13.29 -14.98 7.01
N ASP A 147 14.61 -14.90 6.95
CA ASP A 147 15.53 -15.22 8.04
C ASP A 147 16.65 -14.18 7.97
N THR A 148 16.58 -13.16 8.81
CA THR A 148 17.48 -12.00 8.71
C THR A 148 17.78 -11.45 10.08
N LYS A 149 19.09 -11.32 10.40
CA LYS A 149 19.58 -10.78 11.67
C LYS A 149 18.91 -11.43 12.91
N GLY A 150 18.66 -12.74 12.85
CA GLY A 150 18.01 -13.50 13.92
C GLY A 150 16.48 -13.37 13.99
N ASN A 151 15.86 -12.52 13.16
CA ASN A 151 14.42 -12.46 13.01
C ASN A 151 13.95 -13.43 11.92
N LYS A 152 12.95 -14.23 12.23
CA LYS A 152 12.36 -15.23 11.34
C LYS A 152 10.87 -15.01 11.23
N GLY A 153 10.31 -15.21 10.05
CA GLY A 153 8.88 -15.05 9.86
C GLY A 153 8.46 -15.04 8.41
N ILE A 154 7.28 -14.48 8.16
CA ILE A 154 6.73 -14.25 6.83
C ILE A 154 6.67 -12.74 6.58
N ALA A 155 7.19 -12.31 5.44
CA ALA A 155 7.12 -10.92 4.98
C ALA A 155 6.24 -10.81 3.73
N ALA A 156 5.78 -9.60 3.41
CA ALA A 156 5.00 -9.30 2.22
C ALA A 156 5.81 -8.46 1.22
N GLY A 157 6.05 -9.01 0.04
CA GLY A 157 6.65 -8.33 -1.10
C GLY A 157 5.59 -7.56 -1.88
N LEU A 158 5.80 -6.27 -2.10
CA LEU A 158 4.93 -5.41 -2.90
C LEU A 158 5.20 -5.63 -4.40
N ASN A 159 4.15 -5.87 -5.20
CA ASN A 159 4.30 -6.05 -6.64
C ASN A 159 3.65 -4.89 -7.43
N ASN A 160 2.32 -4.85 -7.50
CA ASN A 160 1.59 -3.87 -8.31
C ASN A 160 0.42 -3.29 -7.53
N ILE A 161 0.09 -2.04 -7.83
CA ILE A 161 -0.99 -1.24 -7.25
C ILE A 161 -1.92 -0.82 -8.38
N VAL A 162 -3.20 -1.16 -8.24
CA VAL A 162 -4.26 -0.68 -9.12
C VAL A 162 -5.11 0.30 -8.32
N LYS A 163 -5.00 1.60 -8.60
CA LYS A 163 -5.86 2.63 -8.00
C LYS A 163 -7.31 2.37 -8.42
N VAL A 164 -8.25 2.43 -7.47
CA VAL A 164 -9.67 2.19 -7.74
C VAL A 164 -10.60 3.29 -7.27
N GLN A 165 -10.21 4.08 -6.25
CA GLN A 165 -11.06 5.12 -5.71
C GLN A 165 -10.22 6.12 -4.90
N ASP A 166 -10.58 7.40 -4.96
CA ASP A 166 -10.07 8.42 -4.03
C ASP A 166 -10.61 8.21 -2.61
N GLY A 167 -9.89 8.78 -1.64
CA GLY A 167 -10.24 8.78 -0.24
C GLY A 167 -9.52 9.92 0.48
N ASP A 168 -9.86 10.17 1.73
CA ASP A 168 -9.26 11.30 2.46
C ASP A 168 -7.77 11.06 2.68
N PHE A 169 -6.98 12.12 2.52
CA PHE A 169 -5.53 12.07 2.67
C PHE A 169 -5.13 11.69 4.11
N LEU A 170 -4.25 10.70 4.24
CA LEU A 170 -3.71 10.23 5.51
C LEU A 170 -2.26 10.69 5.64
N GLY A 171 -2.04 11.84 6.28
CA GLY A 171 -0.69 12.34 6.48
C GLY A 171 -0.56 13.68 7.21
N GLY A 172 -1.61 14.15 7.88
CA GLY A 172 -1.57 15.39 8.66
C GLY A 172 -1.35 16.68 7.86
N ARG A 173 -1.35 16.61 6.52
CA ARG A 173 -1.50 17.80 5.67
C ARG A 173 -2.99 18.06 5.51
N SER A 174 -3.40 19.27 5.87
CA SER A 174 -4.66 19.87 5.44
C SER A 174 -4.70 19.95 3.90
N SER A 175 -5.89 19.87 3.33
CA SER A 175 -6.04 20.05 1.89
C SER A 175 -5.86 21.52 1.53
N VAL A 176 -5.50 21.83 0.29
CA VAL A 176 -5.47 23.22 -0.21
C VAL A 176 -6.84 23.88 0.00
N SER A 177 -7.93 23.14 -0.24
CA SER A 177 -9.27 23.64 0.03
C SER A 177 -9.51 23.98 1.50
N ASP A 178 -8.95 23.22 2.44
CA ASP A 178 -9.11 23.52 3.87
C ASP A 178 -8.19 24.67 4.31
N ASP A 179 -6.97 24.74 3.77
CA ASP A 179 -5.98 25.77 4.11
C ASP A 179 -6.37 27.16 3.60
N PHE A 180 -7.03 27.22 2.44
CA PHE A 180 -7.39 28.47 1.76
C PHE A 180 -8.91 28.66 1.66
N ALA A 181 -9.70 27.95 2.46
CA ALA A 181 -11.18 28.05 2.46
C ALA A 181 -11.67 29.47 2.72
N ASP A 182 -10.94 30.22 3.54
CA ASP A 182 -11.25 31.57 3.99
C ASP A 182 -10.39 32.65 3.30
N GLU A 183 -9.56 32.28 2.31
CA GLU A 183 -8.79 33.24 1.53
C GLU A 183 -9.53 33.66 0.26
N ASP A 184 -9.88 34.95 0.19
CA ASP A 184 -10.33 35.58 -1.04
C ASP A 184 -9.10 35.87 -1.91
N PHE A 185 -8.89 35.06 -2.95
CA PHE A 185 -7.90 35.37 -3.97
C PHE A 185 -8.48 36.45 -4.89
N ASP A 186 -7.88 37.65 -4.92
CA ASP A 186 -8.17 38.69 -5.91
C ASP A 186 -7.84 38.12 -7.31
N THR A 187 -8.84 37.53 -7.96
CA THR A 187 -8.77 37.06 -9.35
C THR A 187 -9.10 38.16 -10.36
N ASP A 188 -9.06 39.43 -9.93
CA ASP A 188 -9.34 40.57 -10.78
C ASP A 188 -8.19 40.77 -11.80
N ASP A 189 -8.51 40.41 -13.05
CA ASP A 189 -7.95 40.89 -14.31
C ASP A 189 -6.43 41.07 -14.40
N PHE A 190 -5.76 40.05 -14.95
CA PHE A 190 -4.50 40.23 -15.69
C PHE A 190 -4.80 40.87 -17.06
N ASP A 191 -5.34 42.08 -17.07
CA ASP A 191 -5.48 42.93 -18.25
C ASP A 191 -4.96 44.33 -17.89
N GLY A 192 -3.78 44.69 -18.43
CA GLY A 192 -3.41 46.10 -18.60
C GLY A 192 -2.12 46.57 -17.90
N ASP A 193 -1.11 46.77 -18.73
CA ASP A 193 -0.07 47.81 -18.65
C ASP A 193 1.14 47.60 -17.71
N GLU A 194 2.20 47.07 -18.33
CA GLU A 194 3.56 47.57 -18.12
C GLU A 194 3.53 49.11 -18.08
N GLU A 195 3.97 49.78 -17.01
CA GLU A 195 4.88 50.95 -17.03
C GLU A 195 5.35 51.28 -15.59
N ASP A 196 6.63 51.65 -15.48
CA ASP A 196 7.27 52.42 -14.40
C ASP A 196 7.47 51.80 -12.99
N PHE A 197 8.36 50.80 -12.89
CA PHE A 197 9.03 50.49 -11.60
C PHE A 197 10.56 50.70 -11.58
N LEU A 198 11.16 51.25 -12.63
CA LEU A 198 12.59 51.56 -12.64
C LEU A 198 12.84 52.96 -13.20
N SER A 199 12.44 53.97 -12.43
CA SER A 199 13.13 55.26 -12.40
C SER A 199 14.43 55.17 -11.61
#